data_AF-A0A7S0P6G0-F1
#
_entry.id   AF-A0A7S0P6G0-F1
#
_cell.length_a   1.000
_cell.length_b   1.000
_cell.length_c   1.000
_cell.angle_alpha   90.00
_cell.angle_beta   90.00
_cell.angle_gamma   90.00
#
_symmetry.space_group_name_H-M   'P 1'
#
loop_
_entity.id
_entity.type
_entity.pdbx_description
1 polymer ?
#
loop_
_entity_poly.entity_id
_entity_poly.type
_entity_poly.pdbx_seq_one_letter_code
_entity_poly.pdbx_strand_id
1 'polypeptide(L)'
;DRSTSTAYGMIDPGTSGEQDLPLTIRAVFIVNPENKLMLSLNYPACVGRNMDEIVRCVKALQLSYEKSIATPANWPFNHADIPLGDGRTTDFKGSVFLLPTVSEEEAAAHYPGYLTCDVPSKKPYLRLVTEDMVKKAAAK
;
A
#
# COMPACT_ATOMS: atom_id res chain seq x y z
N ASP A 1 29.06 -8.27 17.03
CA ASP A 1 28.23 -8.72 18.16
C ASP A 1 26.84 -9.25 17.73
N ARG A 2 26.27 -8.83 16.59
CA ARG A 2 24.96 -9.30 16.05
C ARG A 2 23.75 -8.87 16.89
N SER A 3 23.96 -7.97 17.85
CA SER A 3 22.93 -7.41 18.73
C SER A 3 21.73 -6.87 17.94
N THR A 4 21.97 -6.07 16.91
CA THR A 4 20.93 -5.55 16.00
C THR A 4 20.19 -6.66 15.27
N SER A 5 20.91 -7.57 14.60
CA SER A 5 20.31 -8.63 13.80
C SER A 5 19.46 -9.58 14.63
N THR A 6 19.89 -9.89 15.86
CA THR A 6 19.11 -10.69 16.81
C THR A 6 17.88 -9.91 17.31
N ALA A 7 18.05 -8.64 17.70
CA ALA A 7 16.95 -7.81 18.22
C ALA A 7 15.82 -7.60 17.21
N TYR A 8 16.15 -7.48 15.93
CA TYR A 8 15.18 -7.27 14.85
C TYR A 8 14.81 -8.54 14.08
N GLY A 9 15.16 -9.73 14.59
CA GLY A 9 14.77 -11.00 13.97
C GLY A 9 15.32 -11.21 12.56
N MET A 10 16.50 -10.65 12.26
CA MET A 10 17.12 -10.70 10.94
C MET A 10 18.05 -11.90 10.74
N ILE A 11 18.12 -12.85 11.69
CA ILE A 11 18.98 -14.04 11.55
C ILE A 11 18.28 -15.08 10.67
N ASP A 12 18.98 -15.58 9.65
CA ASP A 12 18.44 -16.60 8.76
C ASP A 12 18.47 -17.97 9.47
N PRO A 13 17.30 -18.61 9.71
CA PRO A 13 17.25 -19.90 10.38
C PRO A 13 17.97 -20.99 9.58
N GLY A 14 18.02 -20.89 8.25
CA GLY A 14 18.70 -21.87 7.38
C GLY A 14 20.22 -21.81 7.42
N THR A 15 20.80 -20.82 8.08
CA THR A 15 22.27 -20.69 8.26
C THR A 15 22.69 -20.78 9.72
N SER A 16 21.70 -20.94 10.62
CA SER A 16 21.92 -21.01 12.05
C SER A 16 22.38 -22.42 12.43
N GLY A 17 23.65 -22.56 12.83
CA GLY A 17 24.22 -23.82 13.34
C GLY A 17 25.07 -24.63 12.34
N GLU A 18 25.05 -24.28 11.06
CA GLU A 18 25.95 -24.87 10.04
C GLU A 18 27.26 -24.08 9.87
N GLN A 19 27.28 -22.84 10.34
CA GLN A 19 28.37 -21.88 10.19
C GLN A 19 28.67 -21.22 11.53
N ASP A 20 29.95 -20.95 11.81
CA ASP A 20 30.39 -20.25 13.04
C ASP A 20 29.72 -18.88 13.19
N LEU A 21 29.27 -18.27 12.09
CA LEU A 21 28.58 -16.99 12.03
C LEU A 21 27.31 -17.09 11.17
N PRO A 22 26.11 -17.14 11.78
CA PRO A 22 24.85 -17.12 11.04
C PRO A 22 24.70 -15.87 10.17
N LEU A 23 24.17 -16.04 8.96
CA LEU A 23 23.90 -14.95 8.04
C LEU A 23 22.58 -14.27 8.36
N THR A 24 22.45 -13.02 7.93
CA THR A 24 21.18 -12.31 8.02
C THR A 24 20.30 -12.59 6.81
N ILE A 25 18.98 -12.60 7.02
CA ILE A 25 18.02 -12.46 5.92
C ILE A 25 18.18 -11.09 5.24
N ARG A 26 17.63 -10.95 4.03
CA ARG A 26 17.59 -9.69 3.29
C ARG A 26 16.37 -8.88 3.73
N ALA A 27 16.38 -8.44 4.99
CA ALA A 27 15.30 -7.65 5.57
C ALA A 27 15.26 -6.22 5.01
N VAL A 28 14.06 -5.66 4.93
CA VAL A 28 13.78 -4.24 4.62
C VAL A 28 12.80 -3.72 5.66
N PHE A 29 13.12 -2.59 6.27
CA PHE A 29 12.24 -1.88 7.20
C PHE A 29 11.98 -0.49 6.65
N ILE A 30 10.70 -0.14 6.47
CA ILE A 30 10.28 1.22 6.12
C ILE A 30 9.75 1.87 7.39
N VAL A 31 10.40 2.94 7.81
CA VAL A 31 10.10 3.68 9.04
C VAL A 31 9.67 5.09 8.66
N ASN A 32 8.60 5.59 9.28
CA ASN A 32 8.09 6.94 9.00
C ASN A 32 8.86 8.02 9.82
N PRO A 33 8.61 9.32 9.58
CA PRO A 33 9.27 10.41 10.32
C PRO A 33 9.02 10.40 11.84
N GLU A 34 7.93 9.77 12.31
CA GLU A 34 7.64 9.59 13.73
C GLU A 34 8.31 8.34 14.34
N ASN A 35 9.27 7.74 13.64
CA ASN A 35 10.01 6.53 14.04
C ASN A 35 9.13 5.29 14.23
N LYS A 36 7.98 5.23 13.56
CA LYS A 36 7.11 4.05 13.57
C LYS A 36 7.42 3.14 12.39
N LEU A 37 7.49 1.84 12.66
CA LEU A 37 7.61 0.83 11.61
C LEU A 37 6.31 0.77 10.81
N MET A 38 6.41 1.01 9.51
CA MET A 38 5.25 1.02 8.59
C MET A 38 5.12 -0.27 7.80
N LEU A 39 6.25 -0.85 7.42
CA LEU A 39 6.29 -2.06 6.60
C LEU A 39 7.62 -2.79 6.81
N SER A 40 7.56 -4.11 6.88
CA SER A 40 8.72 -5.00 6.87
C SER A 40 8.61 -6.04 5.75
N LEU A 41 9.71 -6.31 5.07
CA LEU A 41 9.83 -7.39 4.08
C LEU A 41 11.02 -8.26 4.43
N ASN A 42 10.79 -9.56 4.51
CA ASN A 42 11.80 -10.53 4.88
C ASN A 42 12.00 -11.53 3.73
N TYR A 43 13.15 -11.42 3.07
CA TYR A 43 13.56 -12.35 2.02
C TYR A 43 14.70 -13.25 2.54
N PRO A 44 14.67 -14.57 2.29
CA PRO A 44 15.78 -15.45 2.64
C PRO A 44 17.05 -15.05 1.87
N ALA A 45 18.23 -15.49 2.32
CA ALA A 45 19.49 -15.15 1.67
C ALA A 45 19.55 -15.52 0.16
N CYS A 46 18.84 -16.58 -0.24
CA CYS A 46 18.81 -17.09 -1.62
C CYS A 46 17.92 -16.31 -2.59
N VAL A 47 17.01 -15.44 -2.11
CA VAL A 47 16.06 -14.70 -2.97
C VAL A 47 16.40 -13.21 -2.98
N GLY A 48 16.66 -12.66 -4.17
CA GLY A 48 16.85 -11.23 -4.36
C GLY A 48 15.58 -10.43 -4.06
N ARG A 49 15.74 -9.20 -3.56
CA ARG A 49 14.61 -8.28 -3.31
C ARG A 49 14.06 -7.74 -4.62
N ASN A 50 12.75 -7.53 -4.69
CA ASN A 50 12.13 -6.75 -5.76
C ASN A 50 12.17 -5.25 -5.37
N MET A 51 13.06 -4.49 -6.01
CA MET A 51 13.21 -3.06 -5.72
C MET A 51 12.02 -2.22 -6.20
N ASP A 52 11.35 -2.64 -7.29
CA ASP A 52 10.16 -1.94 -7.76
C ASP A 52 9.02 -2.04 -6.75
N GLU A 53 8.89 -3.20 -6.09
CA GLU A 53 7.89 -3.38 -5.01
C GLU A 53 8.21 -2.51 -3.79
N ILE A 54 9.48 -2.38 -3.42
CA ILE A 54 9.90 -1.52 -2.31
C ILE A 54 9.57 -0.05 -2.64
N VAL A 55 9.90 0.42 -3.84
CA VAL A 55 9.58 1.79 -4.28
C VAL A 55 8.06 2.01 -4.35
N ARG A 56 7.30 1.02 -4.84
CA ARG A 56 5.84 1.05 -4.90
C ARG A 56 5.22 1.14 -3.51
N CYS A 57 5.72 0.35 -2.55
CA CYS A 57 5.31 0.41 -1.15
C CYS A 57 5.60 1.78 -0.53
N VAL A 58 6.78 2.36 -0.74
CA VAL A 58 7.11 3.71 -0.25
C VAL A 58 6.13 4.75 -0.80
N LYS A 59 5.86 4.73 -2.11
CA LYS A 59 4.89 5.64 -2.72
C LYS A 59 3.48 5.47 -2.15
N ALA A 60 3.03 4.23 -1.96
CA ALA A 60 1.72 3.93 -1.36
C ALA A 60 1.63 4.44 0.10
N LEU A 61 2.68 4.24 0.89
CA LEU A 61 2.74 4.71 2.28
C LEU A 61 2.73 6.24 2.37
N GLN A 62 3.51 6.93 1.54
CA GLN A 62 3.50 8.39 1.45
C GLN A 62 2.11 8.90 1.07
N LEU A 63 1.51 8.28 0.06
CA LEU A 63 0.18 8.65 -0.41
C LEU A 63 -0.90 8.48 0.67
N SER A 64 -0.83 7.38 1.44
CA SER A 64 -1.75 7.12 2.55
C SER A 64 -1.57 8.11 3.69
N TYR A 65 -0.31 8.43 4.02
CA TYR A 65 0.06 9.37 5.08
C TYR A 65 -0.47 10.79 4.81
N GLU A 66 -0.49 11.22 3.54
CA GLU A 66 -0.92 12.58 3.18
C GLU A 66 -2.43 12.75 2.99
N LYS A 67 -3.15 11.70 2.55
CA LYS A 67 -4.47 11.88 1.90
C LYS A 67 -5.61 11.02 2.42
N SER A 68 -5.44 10.28 3.53
CA SER A 68 -6.48 9.39 4.08
C SER A 68 -7.07 8.41 3.06
N ILE A 69 -6.20 7.86 2.22
CA ILE A 69 -6.52 6.88 1.17
C ILE A 69 -5.72 5.60 1.34
N ALA A 70 -6.22 4.53 0.75
CA ALA A 70 -5.57 3.22 0.71
C ALA A 70 -5.37 2.74 -0.73
N THR A 71 -4.18 2.22 -1.04
CA THR A 71 -3.91 1.64 -2.36
C THR A 71 -4.42 0.19 -2.41
N PRO A 72 -5.23 -0.19 -3.42
CA PRO A 72 -5.74 -1.55 -3.58
C PRO A 72 -4.64 -2.55 -3.99
N ALA A 73 -5.03 -3.83 -4.03
CA ALA A 73 -4.20 -4.88 -4.60
C ALA A 73 -3.75 -4.52 -6.02
N ASN A 74 -2.48 -4.79 -6.34
CA ASN A 74 -1.86 -4.54 -7.64
C ASN A 74 -1.77 -3.07 -8.08
N TRP A 75 -2.02 -2.10 -7.19
CA TRP A 75 -1.80 -0.68 -7.50
C TRP A 75 -0.35 -0.41 -7.92
N PRO A 76 -0.09 0.29 -9.06
CA PRO A 76 -1.02 1.14 -9.82
C PRO A 76 -1.64 0.48 -11.08
N PHE A 77 -1.51 -0.83 -11.25
CA PHE A 77 -2.06 -1.56 -12.41
C PHE A 77 -3.44 -2.19 -12.13
N ASN A 78 -4.02 -1.91 -10.98
CA ASN A 78 -5.34 -2.37 -10.57
C ASN A 78 -6.46 -1.75 -11.43
N HIS A 79 -7.64 -2.37 -11.43
CA HIS A 79 -8.90 -1.76 -11.86
C HIS A 79 -8.91 -1.15 -13.27
N ALA A 80 -8.22 -1.76 -14.24
CA ALA A 80 -8.20 -1.26 -15.62
C ALA A 80 -9.61 -1.07 -16.21
N ASP A 81 -10.53 -1.99 -15.89
CA ASP A 81 -11.93 -1.91 -16.29
C ASP A 81 -12.84 -2.17 -15.09
N ILE A 82 -13.65 -1.18 -14.71
CA ILE A 82 -14.72 -1.35 -13.72
C ILE A 82 -16.08 -1.15 -14.38
N PRO A 83 -17.01 -2.12 -14.26
CA PRO A 83 -18.38 -1.94 -14.72
C PRO A 83 -19.15 -0.99 -13.82
N LEU A 84 -19.91 -0.09 -14.43
CA LEU A 84 -20.90 0.76 -13.81
C LEU A 84 -22.23 0.02 -13.68
N GLY A 85 -23.12 0.53 -12.83
CA GLY A 85 -24.44 -0.08 -12.59
C GLY A 85 -25.34 -0.15 -13.83
N ASP A 86 -25.02 0.58 -14.90
CA ASP A 86 -25.72 0.54 -16.19
C ASP A 86 -25.03 -0.32 -17.26
N GLY A 87 -23.98 -1.06 -16.89
CA GLY A 87 -23.26 -1.98 -17.77
C GLY A 87 -22.14 -1.34 -18.60
N ARG A 88 -21.94 -0.01 -18.53
CA ARG A 88 -20.77 0.65 -19.14
C ARG A 88 -19.50 0.35 -18.33
N THR A 89 -18.32 0.45 -18.94
CA THR A 89 -17.04 0.40 -18.22
C THR A 89 -16.41 1.77 -18.12
N THR A 90 -15.57 1.96 -17.11
CA THR A 90 -14.75 3.16 -16.92
C THR A 90 -13.33 2.74 -16.59
N ASP A 91 -12.37 3.52 -17.09
CA ASP A 91 -10.94 3.33 -16.77
C ASP A 91 -10.67 3.85 -15.35
N PHE A 92 -10.53 2.91 -14.42
CA PHE A 92 -10.14 3.17 -13.04
C PHE A 92 -8.71 2.68 -12.78
N LYS A 93 -7.90 2.54 -13.82
CA LYS A 93 -6.52 2.09 -13.67
C LYS A 93 -5.78 2.98 -12.68
N GLY A 94 -5.14 2.35 -11.69
CA GLY A 94 -4.38 3.08 -10.67
C GLY A 94 -5.24 3.82 -9.64
N SER A 95 -6.56 3.61 -9.62
CA SER A 95 -7.45 4.18 -8.61
C SER A 95 -7.08 3.73 -7.20
N VAL A 96 -7.40 4.55 -6.21
CA VAL A 96 -7.24 4.26 -4.78
C VAL A 96 -8.60 4.19 -4.07
N PHE A 97 -8.61 3.67 -2.85
CA PHE A 97 -9.79 3.69 -1.99
C PHE A 97 -9.76 4.86 -1.01
N LEU A 98 -10.92 5.45 -0.72
CA LEU A 98 -11.11 6.28 0.47
C LEU A 98 -11.15 5.39 1.70
N LEU A 99 -10.44 5.78 2.77
CA LEU A 99 -10.57 5.08 4.04
C LEU A 99 -12.01 5.16 4.55
N PRO A 100 -12.57 4.11 5.17
CA PRO A 100 -13.93 4.14 5.72
C PRO A 100 -14.17 5.24 6.77
N THR A 101 -13.11 5.79 7.35
CA THR A 101 -13.14 6.88 8.32
C THR A 101 -13.43 8.25 7.70
N VAL A 102 -13.28 8.40 6.38
CA VAL A 102 -13.58 9.65 5.68
C VAL A 102 -15.09 9.79 5.53
N SER A 103 -15.67 10.91 5.99
CA SER A 103 -17.11 11.17 5.86
C SER A 103 -17.52 11.39 4.40
N GLU A 104 -18.82 11.26 4.09
CA GLU A 104 -19.33 11.53 2.75
C GLU A 104 -19.16 13.00 2.34
N GLU A 105 -19.30 13.92 3.29
CA GLU A 105 -19.10 15.36 3.07
C GLU A 105 -17.65 15.66 2.69
N GLU A 106 -16.68 15.13 3.45
CA GLU A 106 -15.26 15.29 3.16
C GLU A 106 -14.89 14.63 1.82
N ALA A 107 -15.44 13.45 1.54
CA ALA A 107 -15.21 12.76 0.28
C ALA A 107 -15.73 13.57 -0.92
N ALA A 108 -16.94 14.12 -0.83
CA ALA A 108 -17.53 14.95 -1.88
C ALA A 108 -16.79 16.28 -2.06
N ALA A 109 -16.29 16.87 -0.98
CA ALA A 109 -15.54 18.12 -1.01
C ALA A 109 -14.15 17.98 -1.66
N HIS A 110 -13.42 16.90 -1.32
CA HIS A 110 -12.05 16.68 -1.80
C HIS A 110 -11.97 15.91 -3.10
N TYR A 111 -12.93 15.02 -3.36
CA TYR A 111 -12.94 14.11 -4.51
C TYR A 111 -14.31 14.12 -5.21
N PRO A 112 -14.74 15.27 -5.77
CA PRO A 112 -16.02 15.36 -6.45
C PRO A 112 -16.10 14.34 -7.60
N GLY A 113 -17.13 13.48 -7.56
CA GLY A 113 -17.33 12.41 -8.55
C GLY A 113 -16.62 11.08 -8.23
N TYR A 114 -16.15 10.87 -7.00
CA TYR A 114 -15.68 9.55 -6.55
C TYR A 114 -16.80 8.49 -6.73
N LEU A 115 -16.40 7.25 -6.97
CA LEU A 115 -17.32 6.14 -7.23
C LEU A 115 -17.54 5.32 -5.95
N THR A 116 -18.78 5.20 -5.50
CA THR A 116 -19.17 4.17 -4.53
C THR A 116 -19.67 2.94 -5.27
N CYS A 117 -18.99 1.81 -5.13
CA CYS A 117 -19.43 0.56 -5.73
C CYS A 117 -20.68 0.01 -5.03
N ASP A 118 -21.66 -0.44 -5.81
CA ASP A 118 -22.78 -1.20 -5.27
C ASP A 118 -22.30 -2.60 -4.86
N VAL A 119 -22.56 -2.95 -3.61
CA VAL A 119 -22.17 -4.23 -3.01
C VAL A 119 -23.38 -4.88 -2.32
N PRO A 120 -23.45 -6.22 -2.20
CA PRO A 120 -24.61 -6.90 -1.63
C PRO A 120 -25.01 -6.44 -0.23
N SER A 121 -24.05 -5.98 0.58
CA SER A 121 -24.31 -5.49 1.94
C SER A 121 -24.96 -4.10 2.00
N LYS A 122 -25.02 -3.38 0.88
CA LYS A 122 -25.50 -1.99 0.78
C LYS A 122 -24.77 -1.00 1.69
N LYS A 123 -23.59 -1.35 2.18
CA LYS A 123 -22.72 -0.47 2.97
C LYS A 123 -21.76 0.29 2.05
N PRO A 124 -21.60 1.62 2.19
CA PRO A 124 -20.81 2.46 1.28
C PRO A 124 -19.31 2.48 1.62
N TYR A 125 -18.70 1.30 1.85
CA TYR A 125 -17.27 1.24 2.21
C TYR A 125 -16.34 1.12 1.00
N LEU A 126 -16.84 0.59 -0.12
CA LEU A 126 -16.05 0.41 -1.34
C LEU A 126 -16.12 1.66 -2.21
N ARG A 127 -15.27 2.64 -1.89
CA ARG A 127 -15.27 3.98 -2.50
C ARG A 127 -13.97 4.22 -3.24
N LEU A 128 -14.02 4.39 -4.56
CA LEU A 128 -12.87 4.58 -5.45
C LEU A 128 -12.68 6.03 -5.86
N VAL A 129 -11.42 6.44 -5.92
CA VAL A 129 -10.97 7.75 -6.39
C VAL A 129 -9.92 7.52 -7.47
N THR A 130 -10.03 8.22 -8.60
CA THR A 130 -9.09 8.08 -9.72
C THR A 130 -7.75 8.75 -9.41
N GLU A 131 -6.69 8.31 -10.09
CA GLU A 131 -5.36 8.91 -9.91
C GLU A 131 -5.36 10.42 -10.22
N ASP A 132 -6.14 10.85 -11.21
CA ASP A 132 -6.29 12.26 -11.57
C ASP A 132 -6.95 13.08 -10.46
N MET A 133 -7.95 12.53 -9.79
CA MET A 133 -8.58 13.19 -8.64
C MET A 133 -7.57 13.34 -7.49
N VAL A 134 -6.79 12.29 -7.21
CA VAL A 134 -5.74 12.32 -6.19
C VAL A 134 -4.68 13.40 -6.49
N LYS A 135 -4.25 13.50 -7.75
CA LYS A 135 -3.28 14.52 -8.21
C LYS A 135 -3.85 15.93 -8.10
N LYS A 136 -5.10 16.15 -8.53
CA LYS A 136 -5.76 17.47 -8.44
C LYS A 136 -5.95 17.92 -7.00
N ALA A 137 -6.29 17.00 -6.09
CA ALA A 137 -6.37 17.27 -4.66
C ALA A 137 -5.00 17.57 -4.02
N ALA A 138 -3.87 17.33 -4.70
CA ALA A 138 -2.53 17.67 -4.21
C ALA A 138 -2.10 19.11 -4.54
N ALA A 139 -2.74 19.71 -5.55
CA ALA A 139 -2.34 21.00 -6.12
C ALA A 139 -3.08 22.19 -5.48
N LYS A 140 -3.86 21.95 -4.43
CA LYS A 140 -4.70 22.92 -3.73
C LYS A 140 -4.32 22.93 -2.25
#